data_AF-A0A6P5SNV1-F1
#
_entry.id   AF-A0A6P5SNV1-F1
#
_cell.length_a   1.000
_cell.length_b   1.000
_cell.length_c   1.000
_cell.angle_alpha   90.00
_cell.angle_beta   90.00
_cell.angle_gamma   90.00
#
_symmetry.space_group_name_H-M   'P 1'
#
loop_
_entity.id
_entity.type
_entity.pdbx_description
1 polymer ?
#
loop_
_entity_poly.entity_id
_entity_poly.type
_entity_poly.pdbx_seq_one_letter_code
_entity_poly.pdbx_strand_id
1 'polypeptide(L)'
;MAMVLRYVDDNGHVIERFVGVQHVTDTSSSSLKDAIDTFFSSNGLSFSKLRGQALVVVAKKNINIASFFTTTNSVVNDVGASCKRCDALRAQLQEELVIAFENDCLITGRGLHQETSLKRVGDTRWNSHYSTIISIISMFSSVIHVLQMIIDDNPNDSAGEANKIQREMLTFEFVFHLFLMKAILGLTNDVSQALQKKDQEIVNVMV
;
A
#
# COMPACT_ATOMS: atom_id res chain seq x y z
N MET A 1 -2.91 -24.44 -7.44
CA MET A 1 -2.50 -23.44 -6.43
C MET A 1 -1.79 -24.15 -5.28
N ALA A 2 -0.55 -23.78 -4.98
CA ALA A 2 0.16 -24.30 -3.81
C ALA A 2 -0.27 -23.55 -2.53
N MET A 3 -0.46 -24.28 -1.44
CA MET A 3 -0.85 -23.75 -0.13
C MET A 3 0.32 -23.93 0.84
N VAL A 4 0.74 -22.82 1.44
CA VAL A 4 1.76 -22.78 2.49
C VAL A 4 1.18 -22.03 3.67
N LEU A 5 1.23 -22.63 4.86
CA LEU A 5 0.88 -21.97 6.10
C LEU A 5 2.14 -21.50 6.78
N ARG A 6 2.13 -20.23 7.21
CA ARG A 6 3.11 -19.70 8.15
C ARG A 6 2.38 -19.35 9.43
N TYR A 7 2.79 -19.96 10.54
CA TYR A 7 2.18 -19.75 11.85
C TYR A 7 3.26 -19.76 12.95
N VAL A 8 2.83 -19.48 14.17
CA VAL A 8 3.68 -19.44 15.36
C VAL A 8 3.28 -20.59 16.26
N ASP A 9 4.24 -21.39 16.72
CA ASP A 9 3.95 -22.43 17.70
C ASP A 9 3.84 -21.84 19.12
N ASP A 10 3.46 -22.67 20.09
CA ASP A 10 3.31 -22.25 21.48
C ASP A 10 4.65 -21.81 22.12
N ASN A 11 5.77 -22.10 21.47
CA ASN A 11 7.11 -21.69 21.89
C ASN A 11 7.57 -20.38 21.22
N GLY A 12 6.73 -19.75 20.39
CA GLY A 12 7.06 -18.49 19.72
C GLY A 12 7.90 -18.64 18.45
N HIS A 13 8.11 -19.87 17.94
CA HIS A 13 8.87 -20.11 16.71
C HIS A 13 7.99 -19.92 15.48
N VAL A 14 8.54 -19.25 14.46
CA VAL A 14 7.91 -19.14 13.14
C VAL A 14 8.07 -20.46 12.40
N ILE A 15 6.94 -21.13 12.13
CA ILE A 15 6.88 -22.36 11.34
C ILE A 15 6.27 -22.04 9.99
N GLU A 16 6.97 -22.39 8.92
CA GLU A 16 6.44 -22.38 7.55
C GLU A 16 6.30 -23.83 7.06
N ARG A 17 5.07 -24.22 6.74
CA ARG A 17 4.74 -25.58 6.35
C ARG A 17 4.00 -25.58 5.03
N PHE A 18 4.57 -26.25 4.03
CA PHE A 18 3.83 -26.63 2.85
C PHE A 18 2.71 -27.59 3.23
N VAL A 19 1.49 -27.29 2.81
CA VAL A 19 0.27 -27.99 3.26
C VAL A 19 -0.38 -28.76 2.13
N GLY A 20 -0.11 -28.39 0.88
CA GLY A 20 -0.59 -29.12 -0.28
C GLY A 20 -0.73 -28.27 -1.53
N VAL A 21 -1.21 -28.90 -2.59
CA VAL A 21 -1.58 -28.23 -3.84
C VAL A 21 -3.06 -28.48 -4.08
N GLN A 22 -3.83 -27.40 -4.21
CA GLN A 22 -5.25 -27.46 -4.57
C GLN A 22 -5.37 -27.17 -6.07
N HIS A 23 -6.06 -28.05 -6.79
CA HIS A 23 -6.42 -27.77 -8.18
C HIS A 23 -7.49 -26.68 -8.22
N VAL A 24 -7.36 -25.76 -9.19
CA VAL A 24 -8.31 -24.65 -9.40
C VAL A 24 -8.66 -24.65 -10.88
N THR A 25 -9.95 -24.57 -11.19
CA THR A 25 -10.47 -24.63 -12.56
C THR A 25 -10.08 -23.41 -13.38
N ASP A 26 -9.96 -22.25 -12.73
CA ASP A 26 -9.51 -20.98 -13.28
C ASP A 26 -8.89 -20.09 -12.17
N THR A 27 -8.36 -18.93 -12.55
CA THR A 27 -7.72 -17.96 -11.65
C THR A 27 -8.63 -16.80 -11.26
N SER A 28 -9.94 -16.91 -11.47
CA SER A 28 -10.91 -15.91 -10.99
C SER A 28 -10.93 -15.86 -9.46
N SER A 29 -11.30 -14.70 -8.91
CA SER A 29 -11.34 -14.51 -7.45
C SER A 29 -12.34 -15.46 -6.76
N SER A 30 -13.44 -15.82 -7.43
CA SER A 30 -14.42 -16.80 -6.92
C SER A 30 -13.83 -18.21 -6.87
N SER A 31 -13.22 -18.69 -7.96
CA SER A 31 -12.67 -20.04 -8.02
C SER A 31 -11.50 -20.23 -7.05
N LEU A 32 -10.66 -19.20 -6.88
CA LEU A 32 -9.60 -19.20 -5.87
C LEU A 32 -10.16 -19.23 -4.44
N LYS A 33 -11.19 -18.43 -4.15
CA LYS A 33 -11.84 -18.43 -2.83
C LYS A 33 -12.43 -19.81 -2.51
N ASP A 34 -13.19 -20.40 -3.42
CA ASP A 34 -13.84 -21.69 -3.20
C ASP A 34 -12.81 -22.83 -3.01
N ALA A 35 -11.69 -22.76 -3.74
CA ALA A 35 -10.57 -23.68 -3.55
C ALA A 35 -9.90 -23.52 -2.17
N ILE A 36 -9.71 -22.29 -1.70
CA ILE A 36 -9.18 -22.03 -0.34
C ILE A 36 -10.19 -22.52 0.72
N ASP A 37 -11.48 -22.19 0.58
CA ASP A 37 -12.54 -22.61 1.49
C ASP A 37 -12.59 -24.15 1.61
N THR A 38 -12.58 -24.84 0.47
CA THR A 38 -12.57 -26.31 0.40
C THR A 38 -11.33 -26.89 1.08
N PHE A 39 -10.15 -26.31 0.82
CA PHE A 39 -8.89 -26.74 1.41
C PHE A 39 -8.91 -26.57 2.94
N PHE A 40 -9.39 -25.44 3.44
CA PHE A 40 -9.46 -25.15 4.87
C PHE A 40 -10.42 -26.10 5.58
N SER A 41 -11.63 -26.30 5.03
CA SER A 41 -12.60 -27.25 5.59
C SER A 41 -12.07 -28.68 5.62
N SER A 42 -11.40 -29.13 4.56
CA SER A 42 -10.86 -30.49 4.45
C SER A 42 -9.72 -30.76 5.44
N ASN A 43 -8.99 -29.71 5.85
CA ASN A 43 -7.87 -29.81 6.78
C ASN A 43 -8.22 -29.38 8.22
N GLY A 44 -9.50 -29.12 8.52
CA GLY A 44 -9.94 -28.68 9.85
C GLY A 44 -9.37 -27.31 10.27
N LEU A 45 -8.98 -26.48 9.30
CA LEU A 45 -8.39 -25.17 9.54
C LEU A 45 -9.50 -24.12 9.67
N SER A 46 -9.38 -23.25 10.67
CA SER A 46 -10.32 -22.15 10.87
C SER A 46 -9.81 -20.86 10.26
N PHE A 47 -10.66 -20.21 9.44
CA PHE A 47 -10.43 -18.85 8.96
C PHE A 47 -10.29 -17.83 10.09
N SER A 48 -10.88 -18.07 11.26
CA SER A 48 -10.78 -17.16 12.40
C SER A 48 -9.35 -16.99 12.94
N LYS A 49 -8.45 -17.93 12.60
CA LYS A 49 -7.04 -17.90 13.01
C LYS A 49 -6.12 -17.33 11.94
N LEU A 50 -6.63 -16.99 10.76
CA LEU A 50 -5.83 -16.37 9.72
C LEU A 50 -5.58 -14.88 10.03
N ARG A 51 -4.30 -14.53 10.06
CA ARG A 51 -3.84 -13.13 10.09
C ARG A 51 -2.96 -12.96 8.86
N GLY A 52 -3.22 -11.96 8.02
CA GLY A 52 -2.35 -11.72 6.85
C GLY A 52 -3.02 -11.52 5.49
N GLN A 53 -4.33 -11.82 5.32
CA GLN A 53 -5.01 -11.62 4.02
C GLN A 53 -6.47 -11.11 4.07
N ALA A 54 -7.20 -11.28 5.18
CA ALA A 54 -8.63 -10.97 5.25
C ALA A 54 -8.97 -9.47 5.09
N LEU A 55 -8.09 -8.57 5.53
CA LEU A 55 -8.38 -7.13 5.55
C LEU A 55 -8.58 -6.53 4.16
N VAL A 56 -7.79 -6.92 3.14
CA VAL A 56 -7.93 -6.37 1.77
C VAL A 56 -9.21 -6.83 1.11
N VAL A 57 -9.59 -8.10 1.31
CA VAL A 57 -10.86 -8.63 0.79
C VAL A 57 -12.04 -7.92 1.46
N VAL A 58 -11.96 -7.65 2.76
CA VAL A 58 -13.00 -6.92 3.50
C VAL A 58 -13.02 -5.44 3.09
N ALA A 59 -11.86 -4.80 2.95
CA ALA A 59 -11.74 -3.41 2.53
C ALA A 59 -12.22 -3.19 1.09
N LYS A 60 -11.90 -4.09 0.16
CA LYS A 60 -12.37 -4.05 -1.23
C LYS A 60 -13.89 -4.26 -1.38
N LYS A 61 -14.57 -4.79 -0.35
CA LYS A 61 -16.04 -4.85 -0.32
C LYS A 61 -16.68 -3.52 0.05
N ASN A 62 -15.93 -2.59 0.63
CA ASN A 62 -16.39 -1.23 0.86
C ASN A 62 -16.10 -0.38 -0.38
N ILE A 63 -17.16 0.16 -1.00
CA ILE A 63 -17.04 0.91 -2.26
C ILE A 63 -16.18 2.17 -2.13
N ASN A 64 -16.22 2.84 -0.98
CA ASN A 64 -15.44 4.06 -0.74
C ASN A 64 -13.95 3.73 -0.62
N ILE A 65 -13.61 2.66 0.10
CA ILE A 65 -12.22 2.19 0.21
C ILE A 65 -11.70 1.67 -1.14
N ALA A 66 -12.53 0.96 -1.89
CA ALA A 66 -12.18 0.52 -3.24
C ALA A 66 -11.92 1.73 -4.16
N SER A 67 -12.80 2.74 -4.15
CA SER A 67 -12.62 3.98 -4.90
C SER A 67 -11.35 4.72 -4.50
N PHE A 68 -11.08 4.84 -3.19
CA PHE A 68 -9.86 5.44 -2.66
C PHE A 68 -8.60 4.77 -3.23
N PHE A 69 -8.54 3.44 -3.26
CA PHE A 69 -7.39 2.73 -3.84
C PHE A 69 -7.30 2.88 -5.36
N THR A 70 -8.43 3.00 -6.06
CA THR A 70 -8.43 3.32 -7.50
C THR A 70 -7.81 4.70 -7.73
N THR A 71 -8.26 5.73 -7.02
CA THR A 71 -7.68 7.09 -7.12
C THR A 71 -6.19 7.08 -6.78
N THR A 72 -5.80 6.38 -5.71
CA THR A 72 -4.39 6.21 -5.31
C THR A 72 -3.54 5.61 -6.44
N ASN A 73 -4.06 4.60 -7.15
CA ASN A 73 -3.36 4.00 -8.29
C ASN A 73 -3.24 4.97 -9.46
N SER A 74 -4.32 5.71 -9.77
CA SER A 74 -4.31 6.71 -10.84
C SER A 74 -3.28 7.80 -10.57
N VAL A 75 -3.16 8.29 -9.32
CA VAL A 75 -2.12 9.25 -8.91
C VAL A 75 -0.73 8.72 -9.26
N VAL A 76 -0.42 7.50 -8.83
CA VAL A 76 0.91 6.90 -9.06
C VAL A 76 1.19 6.74 -10.56
N ASN A 77 0.19 6.32 -11.33
CA ASN A 77 0.34 6.15 -12.77
C ASN A 77 0.53 7.49 -13.47
N ASP A 78 -0.28 8.50 -13.18
CA ASP A 78 -0.26 9.78 -13.90
C ASP A 78 0.99 10.60 -13.58
N VAL A 79 1.36 10.68 -12.29
CA VAL A 79 2.58 11.36 -11.86
C VAL A 79 3.82 10.57 -12.30
N GLY A 80 3.76 9.24 -12.28
CA GLY A 80 4.86 8.35 -12.65
C GLY A 80 5.00 8.05 -14.14
N ALA A 81 4.04 8.45 -14.99
CA ALA A 81 3.96 8.03 -16.39
C ALA A 81 5.09 8.55 -17.28
N SER A 82 5.76 9.65 -16.90
CA SER A 82 6.78 10.30 -17.72
C SER A 82 7.95 10.78 -16.88
N CYS A 83 9.15 10.70 -17.44
CA CYS A 83 10.37 11.23 -16.83
C CYS A 83 10.20 12.71 -16.45
N LYS A 84 9.59 13.54 -17.31
CA LYS A 84 9.34 14.97 -17.03
C LYS A 84 8.56 15.18 -15.72
N ARG A 85 7.52 14.37 -15.50
CA ARG A 85 6.65 14.48 -14.32
C ARG A 85 7.35 13.96 -13.06
N CYS A 86 8.09 12.87 -13.17
CA CYS A 86 8.96 12.39 -12.10
C CYS A 86 10.04 13.42 -11.72
N ASP A 87 10.64 14.10 -12.69
CA ASP A 87 11.66 15.12 -12.45
C ASP A 87 11.05 16.34 -11.77
N ALA A 88 9.88 16.79 -12.22
CA ALA A 88 9.12 17.86 -11.56
C ALA A 88 8.73 17.50 -10.12
N LEU A 89 8.32 16.25 -9.88
CA LEU A 89 8.04 15.74 -8.53
C LEU A 89 9.27 15.82 -7.62
N ARG A 90 10.44 15.39 -8.12
CA ARG A 90 11.70 15.45 -7.36
C ARG A 90 12.14 16.89 -7.11
N ALA A 91 12.03 17.76 -8.11
CA ALA A 91 12.38 19.17 -7.98
C ALA A 91 11.54 19.86 -6.89
N GLN A 92 10.23 19.63 -6.88
CA GLN A 92 9.35 20.20 -5.86
C GLN A 92 9.65 19.67 -4.46
N LEU A 93 9.89 18.36 -4.34
CA LEU A 93 10.28 17.76 -3.05
C LEU A 93 11.60 18.38 -2.54
N GLN A 94 12.58 18.59 -3.42
CA GLN A 94 13.87 19.16 -3.06
C GLN A 94 13.71 20.62 -2.59
N GLU A 95 12.87 21.41 -3.24
CA GLU A 95 12.55 22.78 -2.82
C GLU A 95 11.90 22.82 -1.43
N GLU A 96 10.90 21.97 -1.19
CA GLU A 96 10.24 21.86 0.14
C GLU A 96 11.24 21.47 1.24
N LEU A 97 12.19 20.58 0.93
CA LEU A 97 13.25 20.20 1.85
C LEU A 97 14.25 21.33 2.12
N VAL A 98 14.60 22.13 1.12
CA VAL A 98 15.47 23.30 1.30
C VAL A 98 14.79 24.32 2.20
N ILE A 99 13.51 24.62 1.98
CA ILE A 99 12.74 25.54 2.83
C ILE A 99 12.64 25.00 4.27
N ALA A 100 12.36 23.70 4.44
CA ALA A 100 12.28 23.10 5.77
C ALA A 100 13.65 23.09 6.49
N PHE A 101 14.75 22.96 5.74
CA PHE A 101 16.12 23.05 6.24
C PHE A 101 16.45 24.48 6.69
N GLU A 102 16.13 25.49 5.88
CA GLU A 102 16.35 26.90 6.20
C GLU A 102 15.58 27.36 7.46
N ASN A 103 14.46 26.69 7.75
CA ASN A 103 13.64 26.97 8.94
C ASN A 103 14.00 26.10 10.16
N ASP A 104 15.13 25.39 10.16
CA ASP A 104 15.57 24.46 11.23
C ASP A 104 14.50 23.43 11.65
N CYS A 105 13.56 23.10 10.75
CA CYS A 105 12.46 22.19 11.02
C CYS A 105 12.79 20.72 10.74
N LEU A 106 14.02 20.43 10.28
CA LEU A 106 14.45 19.09 9.88
C LEU A 106 15.35 18.42 10.92
N ILE A 107 14.98 17.20 11.33
CA ILE A 107 15.87 16.31 12.07
C ILE A 107 16.82 15.66 11.07
N THR A 108 18.11 15.99 11.13
CA THR A 108 19.12 15.40 10.24
C THR A 108 19.48 13.97 10.67
N GLY A 109 19.67 13.06 9.71
CA GLY A 109 20.14 11.70 9.96
C GLY A 109 20.45 10.94 8.66
N ARG A 110 21.31 9.92 8.74
CA ARG A 110 21.72 9.13 7.56
C ARG A 110 20.53 8.40 6.93
N GLY A 111 20.23 8.71 5.66
CA GLY A 111 19.13 8.11 4.90
C GLY A 111 17.80 8.87 4.98
N LEU A 112 17.70 9.92 5.79
CA LEU A 112 16.59 10.87 5.76
C LEU A 112 16.74 11.80 4.54
N HIS A 113 15.61 12.16 3.91
CA HIS A 113 15.54 13.10 2.78
C HIS A 113 16.22 12.64 1.47
N GLN A 114 16.45 11.34 1.29
CA GLN A 114 16.86 10.82 -0.03
C GLN A 114 15.77 11.06 -1.08
N GLU A 115 16.16 11.19 -2.34
CA GLU A 115 15.21 11.25 -3.46
C GLU A 115 14.26 10.06 -3.39
N THR A 116 12.96 10.36 -3.29
CA THR A 116 11.92 9.33 -3.25
C THR A 116 11.03 9.45 -4.48
N SER A 117 10.62 8.30 -5.01
CA SER A 117 9.61 8.20 -6.06
C SER A 117 8.34 7.62 -5.45
N LEU A 118 7.20 7.90 -6.09
CA LEU A 118 5.94 7.25 -5.72
C LEU A 118 6.10 5.74 -5.82
N LYS A 119 5.97 5.06 -4.67
CA LYS A 119 6.07 3.61 -4.63
C LYS A 119 4.87 2.99 -5.34
N ARG A 120 5.14 2.15 -6.34
CA ARG A 120 4.09 1.48 -7.11
C ARG A 120 3.33 0.48 -6.26
N VAL A 121 2.02 0.44 -6.45
CA VAL A 121 1.15 -0.56 -5.84
C VAL A 121 1.42 -1.92 -6.48
N GLY A 122 1.64 -2.94 -5.66
CA GLY A 122 1.68 -4.33 -6.10
C GLY A 122 0.36 -5.01 -5.77
N ASP A 123 -0.27 -5.64 -6.76
CA ASP A 123 -1.63 -6.20 -6.68
C ASP A 123 -1.88 -7.24 -5.56
N THR A 124 -0.80 -7.74 -4.93
CA THR A 124 -0.85 -8.90 -4.03
C THR A 124 -0.20 -8.71 -2.66
N ARG A 125 0.41 -7.56 -2.32
CA ARG A 125 1.21 -7.44 -1.07
C ARG A 125 0.92 -6.15 -0.30
N TRP A 126 0.46 -6.30 0.94
CA TRP A 126 0.07 -5.23 1.87
C TRP A 126 1.12 -4.14 2.07
N ASN A 127 2.39 -4.53 2.16
CA ASN A 127 3.50 -3.60 2.30
C ASN A 127 3.58 -2.61 1.13
N SER A 128 3.16 -3.00 -0.08
CA SER A 128 3.16 -2.09 -1.23
C SER A 128 2.09 -1.02 -1.10
N HIS A 129 0.85 -1.38 -0.80
CA HIS A 129 -0.24 -0.42 -0.56
C HIS A 129 0.09 0.54 0.59
N TYR A 130 0.60 0.01 1.71
CA TYR A 130 1.03 0.83 2.84
C TYR A 130 2.17 1.77 2.43
N SER A 131 3.17 1.26 1.73
CA SER A 131 4.29 2.06 1.23
C SER A 131 3.86 3.16 0.26
N THR A 132 2.88 2.90 -0.61
CA THR A 132 2.30 3.90 -1.52
C THR A 132 1.58 4.99 -0.73
N ILE A 133 0.72 4.61 0.23
CA ILE A 133 0.02 5.58 1.09
C ILE A 133 1.02 6.47 1.83
N ILE A 134 2.06 5.89 2.42
CA ILE A 134 3.11 6.66 3.10
C ILE A 134 3.82 7.60 2.13
N SER A 135 4.13 7.14 0.91
CA SER A 135 4.77 7.96 -0.12
C SER A 135 3.90 9.13 -0.57
N ILE A 136 2.59 8.92 -0.74
CA ILE A 136 1.64 9.99 -1.11
C ILE A 136 1.51 11.00 0.03
N ILE A 137 1.44 10.55 1.28
CA ILE A 137 1.39 11.46 2.44
C ILE A 137 2.66 12.31 2.49
N SER A 138 3.84 11.70 2.31
CA SER A 138 5.11 12.43 2.39
C SER A 138 5.34 13.39 1.23
N MET A 139 4.67 13.18 0.09
CA MET A 139 4.87 13.96 -1.14
C MET A 139 3.59 14.67 -1.57
N PHE A 140 2.63 14.86 -0.66
CA PHE A 140 1.26 15.28 -1.02
C PHE A 140 1.25 16.60 -1.78
N SER A 141 1.98 17.60 -1.28
CA SER A 141 2.13 18.91 -1.92
C SER A 141 2.76 18.78 -3.32
N SER A 142 3.88 18.08 -3.43
CA SER A 142 4.57 17.84 -4.70
C SER A 142 3.70 17.10 -5.73
N VAL A 143 2.87 16.15 -5.29
CA VAL A 143 1.91 15.45 -6.16
C VAL A 143 0.85 16.39 -6.70
N ILE A 144 0.27 17.25 -5.85
CA ILE A 144 -0.73 18.24 -6.29
C ILE A 144 -0.13 19.22 -7.30
N HIS A 145 1.12 19.64 -7.08
CA HIS A 145 1.85 20.51 -8.01
C HIS A 145 2.06 19.85 -9.38
N VAL A 146 2.51 18.58 -9.43
CA VAL A 146 2.68 17.87 -10.70
C VAL A 146 1.34 17.67 -11.43
N LEU A 147 0.27 17.36 -10.69
CA LEU A 147 -1.07 17.30 -11.29
C LEU A 147 -1.49 18.66 -11.87
N GLN A 148 -1.21 19.76 -11.16
CA GLN A 148 -1.48 21.12 -11.65
C GLN A 148 -0.70 21.41 -12.95
N MET A 149 0.59 21.08 -12.99
CA MET A 149 1.42 21.24 -14.18
C MET A 149 0.84 20.47 -15.38
N ILE A 150 0.28 19.27 -15.17
CA ILE A 150 -0.37 18.49 -16.25
C ILE A 150 -1.65 19.18 -16.74
N ILE A 151 -2.43 19.76 -15.83
CA ILE A 151 -3.66 20.50 -16.16
C ILE A 151 -3.34 21.75 -16.99
N ASP A 152 -2.25 22.44 -16.64
CA ASP A 152 -1.81 23.66 -17.30
C ASP A 152 -1.14 23.38 -18.66
N ASP A 153 -0.48 22.22 -18.82
CA ASP A 153 0.16 21.75 -20.06
C ASP A 153 -0.89 21.28 -21.11
N ASN A 154 -1.62 22.23 -21.71
CA ASN A 154 -2.53 22.08 -22.89
C ASN A 154 -3.71 21.09 -22.71
N PRO A 155 -4.98 21.47 -22.98
CA PRO A 155 -6.14 20.61 -22.70
C PRO A 155 -6.23 19.43 -23.68
N ASN A 156 -5.65 18.30 -23.29
CA ASN A 156 -5.83 16.98 -23.87
C ASN A 156 -6.52 16.06 -22.84
N ASP A 157 -6.81 14.82 -23.21
CA ASP A 157 -7.48 13.86 -22.32
C ASP A 157 -6.73 13.64 -20.98
N SER A 158 -5.40 13.83 -20.95
CA SER A 158 -4.62 13.70 -19.72
C SER A 158 -4.81 14.86 -18.74
N ALA A 159 -5.17 16.06 -19.22
CA ALA A 159 -5.50 17.20 -18.36
C ALA A 159 -6.85 17.00 -17.63
N GLY A 160 -7.82 16.38 -18.30
CA GLY A 160 -9.12 16.05 -17.71
C GLY A 160 -9.01 15.06 -16.56
N GLU A 161 -8.27 13.97 -16.77
CA GLU A 161 -8.02 12.96 -15.72
C GLU A 161 -7.20 13.53 -14.56
N ALA A 162 -6.13 14.29 -14.84
CA ALA A 162 -5.32 14.94 -13.80
C ALA A 162 -6.15 15.89 -12.93
N ASN A 163 -7.02 16.71 -13.54
CA ASN A 163 -7.93 17.61 -12.83
C ASN A 163 -8.91 16.84 -11.93
N LYS A 164 -9.48 15.75 -12.44
CA LYS A 164 -10.37 14.90 -11.65
C LYS A 164 -9.65 14.32 -10.43
N ILE A 165 -8.46 13.75 -10.63
CA ILE A 165 -7.64 13.17 -9.56
C ILE A 165 -7.27 14.23 -8.52
N GLN A 166 -6.81 15.40 -8.95
CA GLN A 166 -6.43 16.50 -8.05
C GLN A 166 -7.61 16.95 -7.18
N ARG A 167 -8.80 17.12 -7.78
CA ARG A 167 -10.02 17.47 -7.04
C ARG A 167 -10.41 16.41 -6.03
N GLU A 168 -10.34 15.13 -6.40
CA GLU A 168 -10.60 14.02 -5.49
C GLU A 168 -9.62 14.01 -4.31
N MET A 169 -8.33 14.20 -4.56
CA MET A 169 -7.30 14.22 -3.51
C MET A 169 -7.51 15.32 -2.47
N LEU A 170 -8.09 16.45 -2.86
CA LEU A 170 -8.37 17.59 -1.98
C LEU A 170 -9.69 17.47 -1.21
N THR A 171 -10.47 16.41 -1.44
CA THR A 171 -11.69 16.17 -0.66
C THR A 171 -11.37 15.69 0.75
N PHE A 172 -12.23 16.08 1.70
CA PHE A 172 -12.17 15.54 3.06
C PHE A 172 -12.23 14.01 3.08
N GLU A 173 -13.10 13.41 2.25
CA GLU A 173 -13.25 11.96 2.19
C GLU A 173 -11.94 11.28 1.78
N PHE A 174 -11.26 11.75 0.73
CA PHE A 174 -9.99 11.15 0.33
C PHE A 174 -8.94 11.25 1.42
N VAL A 175 -8.77 12.44 2.02
CA VAL A 175 -7.80 12.66 3.10
C VAL A 175 -8.13 11.78 4.31
N PHE A 176 -9.40 11.68 4.68
CA PHE A 176 -9.86 10.81 5.77
C PHE A 176 -9.49 9.34 5.49
N HIS A 177 -9.81 8.83 4.31
CA HIS A 177 -9.48 7.46 3.93
C HIS A 177 -7.95 7.24 3.86
N LEU A 178 -7.18 8.23 3.41
CA LEU A 178 -5.72 8.16 3.36
C LEU A 178 -5.13 7.93 4.76
N PHE A 179 -5.56 8.72 5.76
CA PHE A 179 -5.09 8.56 7.13
C PHE A 179 -5.69 7.34 7.85
N LEU A 180 -6.95 7.00 7.59
CA LEU A 180 -7.57 5.78 8.12
C LEU A 180 -6.82 4.53 7.64
N MET A 181 -6.55 4.44 6.32
CA MET A 181 -5.85 3.31 5.74
C MET A 181 -4.37 3.29 6.14
N LYS A 182 -3.73 4.45 6.34
CA LYS A 182 -2.40 4.53 6.95
C LYS A 182 -2.38 3.88 8.33
N ALA A 183 -3.34 4.21 9.20
CA ALA A 183 -3.40 3.67 10.56
C ALA A 183 -3.66 2.16 10.55
N ILE A 184 -4.69 1.71 9.82
CA ILE A 184 -5.05 0.30 9.75
C ILE A 184 -3.91 -0.52 9.13
N LEU A 185 -3.39 -0.09 7.97
CA LEU A 185 -2.33 -0.84 7.29
C LEU A 185 -1.01 -0.77 8.04
N GLY A 186 -0.70 0.35 8.71
CA GLY A 186 0.50 0.48 9.55
C GLY A 186 0.52 -0.56 10.67
N LEU A 187 -0.56 -0.66 11.44
CA LEU A 187 -0.70 -1.69 12.48
C LEU A 187 -0.52 -3.10 11.91
N THR A 188 -1.10 -3.39 10.75
CA THR A 188 -0.92 -4.71 10.12
C THR A 188 0.46 -4.92 9.51
N ASN A 189 1.11 -3.87 9.02
CA ASN A 189 2.43 -3.94 8.40
C ASN A 189 3.50 -4.25 9.45
N ASP A 190 3.43 -3.63 10.63
CA ASP A 190 4.41 -3.86 11.70
C ASP A 190 4.33 -5.31 12.20
N VAL A 191 3.11 -5.80 12.42
CA VAL A 191 2.85 -7.22 12.71
C VAL A 191 3.32 -8.11 11.56
N SER A 192 3.00 -7.75 10.31
CA SER A 192 3.38 -8.53 9.13
C SER A 192 4.90 -8.60 8.93
N GLN A 193 5.64 -7.52 9.17
CA GLN A 193 7.10 -7.48 9.05
C GLN A 193 7.75 -8.30 10.17
N ALA A 194 7.24 -8.19 11.40
CA ALA A 194 7.73 -8.99 12.51
C ALA A 194 7.51 -10.50 12.28
N LEU A 195 6.36 -10.90 11.76
CA LEU A 195 6.05 -12.29 11.41
C LEU A 195 6.81 -12.80 10.16
N GLN A 196 7.45 -11.93 9.39
CA GLN A 196 8.20 -12.29 8.18
C GLN A 196 9.71 -12.38 8.39
N LYS A 197 10.25 -11.89 9.52
CA LYS A 197 11.67 -12.04 9.86
C LYS A 197 11.94 -13.50 10.25
N LYS A 198 12.98 -14.10 9.65
CA LYS A 198 13.34 -15.52 9.87
C LYS A 198 13.93 -15.79 11.26
N ASP A 199 14.36 -14.75 11.98
CA ASP A 199 15.21 -14.86 13.16
C ASP A 199 14.57 -14.28 14.45
N GLN A 200 13.24 -14.08 14.49
CA GLN A 200 12.56 -13.50 15.66
C GLN A 200 11.80 -14.53 16.49
N GLU A 201 12.08 -14.56 17.81
CA GLU A 201 11.15 -15.04 18.82
C GLU A 201 10.00 -14.05 18.97
N ILE A 202 8.77 -14.50 18.72
CA ILE A 202 7.58 -13.64 18.68
C ILE A 202 7.16 -13.11 20.05
N VAL A 203 7.68 -13.70 21.13
CA VAL A 203 7.47 -13.22 22.52
C VAL A 203 7.87 -11.74 22.67
N ASN A 204 8.85 -11.27 21.89
CA ASN A 204 9.32 -9.88 21.93
C ASN A 204 8.52 -8.90 21.05
N VAL A 205 7.52 -9.37 20.31
CA VAL A 205 6.72 -8.57 19.35
C VAL A 205 5.34 -8.21 19.91
N MET A 206 4.86 -8.95 20.91
CA MET A 206 3.51 -8.81 21.49
C MET A 206 3.47 -8.08 22.85
N VAL A 207 4.53 -7.37 23.23
CA VAL A 207 4.59 -6.54 24.46
C VAL A 207 4.21 -5.10 24.17
#